data_AF-A0A4U5W6J7-F1
#
_entry.id   AF-A0A4U5W6J7-F1
#
_cell.length_a   1.000
_cell.length_b   1.000
_cell.length_c   1.000
_cell.angle_alpha   90.00
_cell.angle_beta   90.00
_cell.angle_gamma   90.00
#
_symmetry.space_group_name_H-M   'P 1'
#
loop_
_entity.id
_entity.type
_entity.pdbx_description
1 polymer ?
#
loop_
_entity_poly.entity_id
_entity_poly.type
_entity_poly.pdbx_seq_one_letter_code
_entity_poly.pdbx_strand_id
1 'polypeptide(L)'
;MEITTDVRSSGVYVIGTVGMHRWTNSDGTWRAHGVHLALMDGPQRLAVCALEIAGTLAAEELGAAQAEAIEPWAATVRCLAIAAQLRQSLDTARGLLTKAELARGCGDPVDEGIAQELFTMATASELEEAGSGSDYKLAPLAQLIAHRLERLVGAELRKALALAPDPGRAPVHSAWALPGWPGTPRASLVQTLARGLLEGWADVRDLRDPLVTWAVHDAGLTRTEVQQTTSVSRTTINRLLER
;
A
#
# COMPACT_ATOMS: atom_id res chain seq x y z
N MET A 1 0.57 -3.57 -20.86
CA MET A 1 0.56 -2.26 -20.18
C MET A 1 1.45 -1.33 -20.97
N GLU A 2 1.02 -0.09 -21.21
CA GLU A 2 1.76 0.82 -22.09
C GLU A 2 2.86 1.58 -21.31
N ILE A 3 4.02 1.77 -21.96
CA ILE A 3 5.09 2.67 -21.50
C ILE A 3 4.95 3.98 -22.26
N THR A 4 4.81 5.09 -21.54
CA THR A 4 4.66 6.44 -22.10
C THR A 4 5.58 7.41 -21.39
N THR A 5 5.69 8.63 -21.91
CA THR A 5 6.34 9.77 -21.22
C THR A 5 5.32 10.72 -20.61
N ASP A 6 4.05 10.58 -20.96
CA ASP A 6 3.00 11.54 -20.62
C ASP A 6 2.12 11.04 -19.47
N VAL A 7 1.67 11.98 -18.64
CA VAL A 7 0.73 11.69 -17.56
C VAL A 7 -0.68 11.60 -18.12
N ARG A 8 -1.44 10.57 -17.72
CA ARG A 8 -2.85 10.37 -18.09
C ARG A 8 -3.75 10.71 -16.92
N SER A 9 -4.99 11.09 -17.24
CA SER A 9 -6.03 11.34 -16.24
C SER A 9 -6.59 10.06 -15.60
N SER A 10 -6.43 8.91 -16.26
CA SER A 10 -6.96 7.63 -15.79
C SER A 10 -6.18 6.43 -16.36
N GLY A 11 -6.39 5.26 -15.76
CA GLY A 11 -5.84 3.98 -16.20
C GLY A 11 -4.45 3.69 -15.61
N VAL A 12 -4.05 2.43 -15.72
CA VAL A 12 -2.77 1.94 -15.19
C VAL A 12 -1.74 1.86 -16.31
N TYR A 13 -0.60 2.53 -16.12
CA TYR A 13 0.45 2.66 -17.14
C TYR A 13 1.80 2.93 -16.49
N VAL A 14 2.89 2.83 -17.27
CA VAL A 14 4.23 3.17 -16.81
C VAL A 14 4.72 4.44 -17.50
N ILE A 15 5.24 5.37 -16.70
CA ILE A 15 6.05 6.48 -17.22
C ILE A 15 7.52 6.06 -17.19
N GLY A 16 8.17 6.07 -18.36
CA GLY A 16 9.58 5.70 -18.48
C GLY A 16 10.45 6.89 -18.91
N THR A 17 11.59 7.07 -18.25
CA THR A 17 12.61 8.05 -18.66
C THR A 17 13.99 7.40 -18.62
N VAL A 18 14.70 7.44 -19.76
CA VAL A 18 16.06 6.94 -19.91
C VAL A 18 17.00 8.11 -20.13
N GLY A 19 18.17 8.09 -19.50
CA GLY A 19 19.18 9.13 -19.68
C GLY A 19 20.02 9.38 -18.44
N MET A 20 20.61 10.58 -18.38
CA MET A 20 21.39 11.03 -17.24
C MET A 20 20.48 11.48 -16.10
N HIS A 21 20.43 10.69 -15.04
CA HIS A 21 19.66 10.96 -13.83
C HIS A 21 20.56 11.42 -12.69
N ARG A 22 19.94 12.09 -11.71
CA ARG A 22 20.58 12.46 -10.46
C ARG A 22 20.33 11.35 -9.44
N TRP A 23 21.40 10.75 -8.95
CA TRP A 23 21.39 9.68 -7.97
C TRP A 23 21.78 10.24 -6.60
N THR A 24 21.19 9.69 -5.55
CA THR A 24 21.48 10.11 -4.17
C THR A 24 21.46 8.89 -3.27
N ASN A 25 22.52 8.71 -2.49
CA ASN A 25 22.61 7.72 -1.43
C ASN A 25 23.23 8.37 -0.17
N SER A 26 23.62 7.56 0.81
CA SER A 26 24.31 8.01 2.03
C SER A 26 25.66 8.68 1.76
N ASP A 27 26.31 8.34 0.64
CA ASP A 27 27.70 8.68 0.34
C ASP A 27 27.80 9.94 -0.54
N GLY A 28 26.68 10.41 -1.07
CA GLY A 28 26.60 11.67 -1.80
C GLY A 28 25.58 11.68 -2.93
N THR A 29 25.77 12.61 -3.84
CA THR A 29 24.90 12.82 -5.00
C THR A 29 25.75 12.88 -6.26
N TRP A 30 25.45 12.04 -7.24
CA TRP A 30 26.17 11.99 -8.52
C TRP A 30 25.20 11.95 -9.69
N ARG A 31 25.74 12.08 -10.90
CA ARG A 31 24.99 11.93 -12.14
C ARG A 31 25.49 10.70 -12.85
N ALA A 32 24.59 9.78 -13.16
CA ALA A 32 24.89 8.57 -13.90
C ALA A 32 23.74 8.25 -14.85
N HIS A 33 24.07 7.50 -15.89
CA HIS A 33 23.09 7.04 -16.85
C HIS A 33 22.21 5.97 -16.20
N GLY A 34 20.93 5.91 -16.57
CA GLY A 34 20.03 4.89 -16.05
C GLY A 34 18.61 5.04 -16.56
N VAL A 35 17.71 4.29 -15.93
CA VAL A 35 16.29 4.31 -16.22
C VAL A 35 15.49 4.61 -14.95
N HIS A 36 14.48 5.46 -15.10
CA HIS A 36 13.48 5.76 -14.10
C HIS A 36 12.10 5.35 -14.65
N LEU A 37 11.45 4.43 -13.96
CA LEU A 37 10.09 3.99 -14.23
C LEU A 37 9.18 4.44 -13.09
N ALA A 38 7.96 4.86 -13.42
CA ALA A 38 6.91 5.11 -12.46
C ALA A 38 5.64 4.36 -12.89
N LEU A 39 5.18 3.44 -12.07
CA LEU A 39 3.87 2.81 -12.22
C LEU A 39 2.81 3.79 -11.74
N MET A 40 1.83 4.09 -12.59
CA MET A 40 0.81 5.11 -12.39
C MET A 40 -0.60 4.49 -12.37
N ASP A 41 -1.53 5.12 -11.66
CA ASP A 41 -2.99 4.98 -11.81
C ASP A 41 -3.59 6.37 -11.97
N GLY A 42 -3.89 6.75 -13.21
CA GLY A 42 -4.12 8.15 -13.58
C GLY A 42 -2.96 9.03 -13.10
N PRO A 43 -3.21 10.15 -12.39
CA PRO A 43 -2.15 11.03 -11.89
C PRO A 43 -1.43 10.46 -10.66
N GLN A 44 -1.96 9.41 -10.02
CA GLN A 44 -1.37 8.86 -8.81
C GLN A 44 -0.19 7.97 -9.17
N ARG A 45 0.96 8.24 -8.55
CA ARG A 45 2.11 7.35 -8.62
C ARG A 45 1.95 6.21 -7.61
N LEU A 46 1.95 4.98 -8.08
CA LEU A 46 1.80 3.78 -7.26
C LEU A 46 3.15 3.22 -6.81
N ALA A 47 4.12 3.16 -7.72
CA ALA A 47 5.47 2.66 -7.44
C ALA A 47 6.50 3.30 -8.37
N VAL A 48 7.77 3.21 -7.99
CA VAL A 48 8.90 3.74 -8.74
C VAL A 48 10.02 2.72 -8.80
N CYS A 49 10.68 2.63 -9.95
CA CYS A 49 11.91 1.87 -10.12
C CYS A 49 12.98 2.82 -10.66
N ALA A 50 14.16 2.80 -10.04
CA ALA A 50 15.32 3.55 -10.49
C ALA A 50 16.49 2.58 -10.57
N LEU A 51 17.06 2.42 -11.77
CA LEU A 51 18.23 1.58 -12.02
C LEU A 51 19.35 2.39 -12.68
N GLU A 52 20.53 2.37 -12.05
CA GLU A 52 21.76 2.92 -12.62
C GLU A 52 22.34 1.91 -13.60
N ILE A 53 22.55 2.32 -14.86
CA ILE A 53 22.93 1.43 -15.96
C ILE A 53 23.89 2.16 -16.89
N ALA A 54 25.04 1.53 -17.16
CA ALA A 54 25.98 2.02 -18.16
C ALA A 54 25.42 1.83 -19.58
N GLY A 55 25.16 2.94 -20.27
CA GLY A 55 24.76 2.94 -21.69
C GLY A 55 23.25 3.03 -21.93
N THR A 56 22.88 3.71 -23.02
CA THR A 56 21.48 4.07 -23.33
C THR A 56 20.63 2.87 -23.77
N LEU A 57 21.15 2.06 -24.71
CA LEU A 57 20.41 0.91 -25.23
C LEU A 57 20.10 -0.12 -24.13
N ALA A 58 21.09 -0.45 -23.30
CA ALA A 58 20.92 -1.36 -22.17
C ALA A 58 19.90 -0.84 -21.14
N ALA A 59 19.80 0.49 -20.98
CA ALA A 59 18.83 1.10 -20.08
C ALA A 59 17.40 1.07 -20.63
N GLU A 60 17.21 1.20 -21.95
CA GLU A 60 15.92 1.04 -22.60
C GLU A 60 15.42 -0.41 -22.53
N GLU A 61 16.28 -1.38 -22.88
CA GLU A 61 15.94 -2.81 -22.82
C GLU A 61 15.60 -3.24 -21.40
N LEU A 62 16.42 -2.87 -20.41
CA LEU A 62 16.14 -3.21 -19.02
C LEU A 62 14.89 -2.47 -18.50
N GLY A 63 14.68 -1.21 -18.91
CA GLY A 63 13.47 -0.46 -18.59
C GLY A 63 12.21 -1.14 -19.08
N ALA A 64 12.20 -1.59 -20.34
CA ALA A 64 11.08 -2.34 -20.91
C ALA A 64 10.84 -3.66 -20.18
N ALA A 65 11.90 -4.43 -19.91
CA ALA A 65 11.81 -5.69 -19.17
C ALA A 65 11.24 -5.49 -17.75
N GLN A 66 11.62 -4.40 -17.06
CA GLN A 66 11.09 -4.09 -15.73
C GLN A 66 9.63 -3.62 -15.75
N ALA A 67 9.21 -2.92 -16.80
CA ALA A 67 7.81 -2.54 -17.00
C ALA A 67 6.94 -3.78 -17.30
N GLU A 68 7.44 -4.73 -18.09
CA GLU A 68 6.77 -6.00 -18.35
C GLU A 68 6.68 -6.86 -17.08
N ALA A 69 7.77 -6.94 -16.30
CA ALA A 69 7.80 -7.72 -15.06
C ALA A 69 6.82 -7.22 -13.98
N ILE A 70 6.57 -5.90 -13.91
CA ILE A 70 5.62 -5.32 -12.94
C ILE A 70 4.17 -5.34 -13.45
N GLU A 71 3.93 -5.52 -14.75
CA GLU A 71 2.60 -5.52 -15.35
C GLU A 71 1.61 -6.47 -14.64
N PRO A 72 1.95 -7.75 -14.40
CA PRO A 72 1.04 -8.68 -13.73
C PRO A 72 0.64 -8.24 -12.32
N TRP A 73 1.49 -7.43 -11.66
CA TRP A 73 1.26 -6.93 -10.32
C TRP A 73 0.46 -5.63 -10.26
N ALA A 74 0.27 -4.94 -11.39
CA ALA A 74 -0.22 -3.58 -11.41
C ALA A 74 -1.60 -3.42 -10.75
N ALA A 75 -2.51 -4.38 -10.98
CA ALA A 75 -3.83 -4.40 -10.34
C ALA A 75 -3.75 -4.65 -8.82
N THR A 76 -2.84 -5.52 -8.39
CA THR A 76 -2.57 -5.81 -6.97
C THR A 76 -2.01 -4.59 -6.25
N VAL A 77 -1.01 -3.93 -6.85
CA VAL A 77 -0.41 -2.70 -6.31
C VAL A 77 -1.47 -1.61 -6.16
N ARG A 78 -2.36 -1.46 -7.15
CA ARG A 78 -3.49 -0.53 -7.08
C ARG A 78 -4.41 -0.82 -5.90
N CYS A 79 -4.82 -2.08 -5.70
CA CYS A 79 -5.66 -2.46 -4.56
C CYS A 79 -4.97 -2.18 -3.21
N LEU A 80 -3.67 -2.47 -3.11
CA LEU A 80 -2.90 -2.15 -1.90
C LEU A 80 -2.75 -0.64 -1.66
N ALA A 81 -2.62 0.17 -2.71
CA ALA A 81 -2.60 1.62 -2.58
C ALA A 81 -3.94 2.18 -2.07
N ILE A 82 -5.06 1.65 -2.55
CA ILE A 82 -6.40 1.99 -2.05
C ILE A 82 -6.53 1.54 -0.58
N ALA A 83 -6.11 0.32 -0.24
CA ALA A 83 -6.12 -0.17 1.13
C ALA A 83 -5.29 0.72 2.07
N ALA A 84 -4.12 1.21 1.62
CA ALA A 84 -3.29 2.14 2.40
C ALA A 84 -3.98 3.49 2.62
N GLN A 85 -4.64 4.05 1.61
CA GLN A 85 -5.44 5.28 1.74
C GLN A 85 -6.60 5.08 2.72
N LEU A 86 -7.32 3.96 2.61
CA LEU A 86 -8.42 3.62 3.53
C LEU A 86 -7.93 3.45 4.98
N ARG A 87 -6.73 2.88 5.19
CA ARG A 87 -6.10 2.82 6.52
C ARG A 87 -5.79 4.20 7.08
N GLN A 88 -5.26 5.10 6.25
CA GLN A 88 -5.03 6.47 6.68
C GLN A 88 -6.34 7.14 7.11
N SER A 89 -7.43 6.97 6.35
CA SER A 89 -8.76 7.43 6.75
C SER A 89 -9.26 6.76 8.02
N LEU A 90 -9.01 5.46 8.21
CA LEU A 90 -9.39 4.72 9.42
C LEU A 90 -8.66 5.25 10.65
N ASP A 91 -7.35 5.49 10.55
CA ASP A 91 -6.54 6.05 11.63
C ASP A 91 -7.01 7.46 11.99
N THR A 92 -7.37 8.28 10.99
CA THR A 92 -8.04 9.57 11.22
C THR A 92 -9.36 9.38 11.97
N ALA A 93 -10.26 8.49 11.52
CA ALA A 93 -11.54 8.25 12.16
C ALA A 93 -11.39 7.78 13.63
N ARG A 94 -10.43 6.88 13.91
CA ARG A 94 -10.11 6.41 15.27
C ARG A 94 -9.53 7.52 16.14
N GLY A 95 -8.69 8.40 15.56
CA GLY A 95 -8.19 9.59 16.23
C GLY A 95 -9.32 10.56 16.61
N LEU A 96 -10.26 10.79 15.69
CA LEU A 96 -11.46 11.61 15.94
C LEU A 96 -12.37 10.98 17.00
N LEU A 97 -12.57 9.66 16.96
CA LEU A 97 -13.30 8.93 18.00
C LEU A 97 -12.69 9.16 19.38
N THR A 98 -11.37 8.98 19.51
CA THR A 98 -10.66 9.18 20.78
C THR A 98 -10.84 10.60 21.30
N LYS A 99 -10.76 11.61 20.42
CA LYS A 99 -10.98 13.02 20.79
C LYS A 99 -12.43 13.28 21.22
N ALA A 100 -13.41 12.71 20.51
CA ALA A 100 -14.82 12.86 20.83
C ALA A 100 -15.19 12.21 22.17
N GLU A 101 -14.64 11.02 22.46
CA GLU A 101 -14.81 10.34 23.74
C GLU A 101 -14.17 11.11 24.90
N LEU A 102 -12.98 11.69 24.68
CA LEU A 102 -12.29 12.51 25.67
C LEU A 102 -13.09 13.78 26.01
N ALA A 103 -13.54 14.53 25.01
CA ALA A 103 -14.35 15.73 25.22
C ALA A 103 -15.63 15.41 26.02
N ARG A 104 -16.31 14.31 25.67
CA ARG A 104 -17.48 13.82 26.40
C ARG A 104 -17.14 13.46 27.85
N GLY A 105 -16.01 12.82 28.11
CA GLY A 105 -15.57 12.44 29.46
C GLY A 105 -15.20 13.62 30.35
N CYS A 106 -14.65 14.69 29.75
CA CYS A 106 -14.29 15.93 30.45
C CYS A 106 -15.47 16.91 30.59
N GLY A 107 -16.56 16.71 29.85
CA GLY A 107 -17.67 17.66 29.78
C GLY A 107 -17.36 18.89 28.93
N ASP A 108 -16.29 18.84 28.14
CA ASP A 108 -15.90 19.90 27.22
C ASP A 108 -16.78 19.85 25.96
N PRO A 109 -17.10 21.00 25.35
CA PRO A 109 -17.74 21.02 24.05
C PRO A 109 -16.83 20.35 23.02
N VAL A 110 -17.42 19.53 22.14
CA VAL A 110 -16.66 18.91 21.06
C VAL A 110 -16.28 19.98 20.04
N ASP A 111 -15.01 19.99 19.63
CA ASP A 111 -14.49 20.92 18.63
C ASP A 111 -15.28 20.82 17.30
N GLU A 112 -15.74 21.96 16.77
CA GLU A 112 -16.53 22.02 15.52
C GLU A 112 -15.79 21.40 14.32
N GLY A 113 -14.45 21.46 14.31
CA GLY A 113 -13.61 20.82 13.30
C GLY A 113 -13.68 19.30 13.33
N ILE A 114 -13.83 18.68 14.51
CA ILE A 114 -14.03 17.23 14.64
C ILE A 114 -15.37 16.82 14.01
N ALA A 115 -16.44 17.58 14.29
CA ALA A 115 -17.75 17.31 13.73
C ALA A 115 -17.74 17.43 12.19
N GLN A 116 -17.14 18.50 11.66
CA GLN A 116 -17.04 18.74 10.23
C GLN A 116 -16.25 17.65 9.49
N GLU A 117 -15.15 17.18 10.08
CA GLU A 117 -14.33 16.11 9.49
C GLU A 117 -15.09 14.78 9.48
N LEU A 118 -15.77 14.42 10.58
CA LEU A 118 -16.62 13.23 10.63
C LEU A 118 -17.77 13.29 9.63
N PHE A 119 -18.44 14.43 9.48
CA PHE A 119 -19.51 14.60 8.49
C PHE A 119 -19.04 14.50 7.05
N THR A 120 -17.79 14.91 6.78
CA THR A 120 -17.18 14.80 5.45
C THR A 120 -16.83 13.35 5.11
N MET A 121 -16.47 12.54 6.12
CA MET A 121 -16.14 11.12 5.96
C MET A 121 -17.37 10.21 5.94
N ALA A 122 -18.45 10.63 6.60
CA ALA A 122 -19.67 9.85 6.77
C ALA A 122 -20.45 9.67 5.47
N THR A 123 -21.08 8.52 5.34
CA THR A 123 -22.13 8.27 4.35
C THR A 123 -23.50 8.69 4.89
N ALA A 124 -24.48 8.92 4.01
CA ALA A 124 -25.85 9.26 4.41
C ALA A 124 -26.45 8.24 5.40
N SER A 125 -26.24 6.94 5.15
CA SER A 125 -26.72 5.87 6.04
C SER A 125 -26.10 5.93 7.44
N GLU A 126 -24.81 6.29 7.56
CA GLU A 126 -24.14 6.39 8.86
C GLU A 126 -24.64 7.62 9.65
N LEU A 127 -24.95 8.71 8.95
CA LEU A 127 -25.55 9.91 9.56
C LEU A 127 -26.96 9.63 10.08
N GLU A 128 -27.76 8.89 9.30
CA GLU A 128 -29.10 8.46 9.71
C GLU A 128 -29.04 7.50 10.91
N GLU A 129 -28.11 6.54 10.90
CA GLU A 129 -27.94 5.55 11.97
C GLU A 129 -27.44 6.16 13.28
N ALA A 130 -26.49 7.11 13.21
CA ALA A 130 -26.10 7.90 14.38
C ALA A 130 -27.26 8.80 14.89
N GLY A 131 -28.16 9.19 13.97
CA GLY A 131 -29.33 10.00 14.20
C GLY A 131 -29.01 11.49 14.31
N SER A 132 -29.67 12.31 13.50
CA SER A 132 -29.44 13.75 13.39
C SER A 132 -29.77 14.52 14.68
N GLY A 133 -28.84 15.36 15.17
CA GLY A 133 -29.19 16.51 16.03
C GLY A 133 -28.56 16.67 17.43
N SER A 134 -27.42 16.06 17.76
CA SER A 134 -26.77 16.31 19.07
C SER A 134 -25.26 16.01 19.08
N ASP A 135 -24.46 16.87 19.71
CA ASP A 135 -23.00 16.71 19.93
C ASP A 135 -22.63 15.38 20.62
N TYR A 136 -23.56 14.78 21.36
CA TYR A 136 -23.38 13.49 22.04
C TYR A 136 -23.28 12.28 21.10
N LYS A 137 -23.39 12.47 19.78
CA LYS A 137 -23.47 11.40 18.78
C LYS A 137 -22.27 11.30 17.84
N LEU A 138 -21.25 12.14 18.03
CA LEU A 138 -20.03 12.12 17.22
C LEU A 138 -19.18 10.86 17.46
N ALA A 139 -19.12 10.36 18.70
CA ALA A 139 -18.43 9.10 18.99
C ALA A 139 -19.10 7.88 18.32
N PRO A 140 -20.42 7.67 18.44
CA PRO A 140 -21.13 6.64 17.65
C PRO A 140 -20.90 6.77 16.13
N LEU A 141 -20.95 7.98 15.58
CA LEU A 141 -20.70 8.21 14.15
C LEU A 141 -19.27 7.81 13.75
N ALA A 142 -18.26 8.20 14.54
CA ALA A 142 -16.88 7.84 14.30
C ALA A 142 -16.64 6.32 14.39
N GLN A 143 -17.34 5.61 15.29
CA GLN A 143 -17.31 4.15 15.37
C GLN A 143 -17.89 3.49 14.12
N LEU A 144 -19.03 3.97 13.60
CA LEU A 144 -19.63 3.47 12.36
C LEU A 144 -18.68 3.66 11.16
N ILE A 145 -18.11 4.86 11.02
CA ILE A 145 -17.14 5.19 9.97
C ILE A 145 -15.92 4.28 10.07
N ALA A 146 -15.34 4.12 11.27
CA ALA A 146 -14.18 3.25 11.49
C ALA A 146 -14.51 1.80 11.10
N HIS A 147 -15.66 1.28 11.53
CA HIS A 147 -16.08 -0.08 11.20
C HIS A 147 -16.27 -0.28 9.68
N ARG A 148 -16.88 0.68 8.97
CA ARG A 148 -16.99 0.62 7.51
C ARG A 148 -15.60 0.62 6.86
N LEU A 149 -14.71 1.52 7.28
CA LEU A 149 -13.36 1.63 6.71
C LEU A 149 -12.56 0.36 6.95
N GLU A 150 -12.62 -0.25 8.13
CA GLU A 150 -12.02 -1.57 8.42
C GLU A 150 -12.49 -2.64 7.44
N ARG A 151 -13.81 -2.72 7.21
CA ARG A 151 -14.38 -3.67 6.25
C ARG A 151 -13.91 -3.41 4.82
N LEU A 152 -13.79 -2.14 4.41
CA LEU A 152 -13.30 -1.76 3.08
C LEU A 152 -11.82 -2.08 2.92
N VAL A 153 -10.99 -1.86 3.96
CA VAL A 153 -9.58 -2.28 3.97
C VAL A 153 -9.49 -3.79 3.76
N GLY A 154 -10.22 -4.59 4.55
CA GLY A 154 -10.24 -6.04 4.41
C GLY A 154 -10.73 -6.51 3.03
N ALA A 155 -11.71 -5.83 2.44
CA ALA A 155 -12.20 -6.14 1.09
C ALA A 155 -11.11 -5.89 0.02
N GLU A 156 -10.42 -4.75 0.07
CA GLU A 156 -9.36 -4.44 -0.90
C GLU A 156 -8.11 -5.32 -0.72
N LEU A 157 -7.76 -5.72 0.51
CA LEU A 157 -6.68 -6.68 0.74
C LEU A 157 -7.01 -8.06 0.15
N ARG A 158 -8.24 -8.55 0.32
CA ARG A 158 -8.69 -9.81 -0.28
C ARG A 158 -8.71 -9.76 -1.80
N LYS A 159 -9.12 -8.62 -2.35
CA LYS A 159 -9.07 -8.36 -3.79
C LYS A 159 -7.63 -8.32 -4.31
N ALA A 160 -6.71 -7.66 -3.59
CA ALA A 160 -5.29 -7.67 -3.91
C ALA A 160 -4.74 -9.11 -3.92
N LEU A 161 -5.09 -9.92 -2.92
CA LEU A 161 -4.71 -11.33 -2.87
C LEU A 161 -5.27 -12.13 -4.04
N ALA A 162 -6.53 -11.92 -4.43
CA ALA A 162 -7.16 -12.63 -5.54
C ALA A 162 -6.56 -12.26 -6.91
N LEU A 163 -6.03 -11.03 -7.04
CA LEU A 163 -5.40 -10.52 -8.27
C LEU A 163 -3.90 -10.78 -8.31
N ALA A 164 -3.28 -11.15 -7.20
CA ALA A 164 -1.85 -11.38 -7.12
C ALA A 164 -1.42 -12.52 -8.07
N PRO A 165 -0.47 -12.27 -8.98
CA PRO A 165 0.14 -13.35 -9.76
C PRO A 165 0.96 -14.26 -8.84
N ASP A 166 1.32 -15.44 -9.33
CA ASP A 166 2.27 -16.32 -8.67
C ASP A 166 3.65 -15.62 -8.61
N PRO A 167 4.19 -15.32 -7.41
CA PRO A 167 5.46 -14.62 -7.28
C PRO A 167 6.65 -15.35 -7.89
N GLY A 168 6.60 -16.68 -7.96
CA GLY A 168 7.65 -17.48 -8.62
C GLY A 168 7.64 -17.37 -10.15
N ARG A 169 6.51 -16.93 -10.73
CA ARG A 169 6.34 -16.75 -12.19
C ARG A 169 6.45 -15.29 -12.63
N ALA A 170 6.17 -14.34 -11.73
CA ALA A 170 6.25 -12.91 -11.97
C ALA A 170 7.09 -12.24 -10.86
N PRO A 171 8.43 -12.39 -10.87
CA PRO A 171 9.26 -11.80 -9.84
C PRO A 171 9.28 -10.27 -9.94
N VAL A 172 9.16 -9.58 -8.80
CA VAL A 172 9.29 -8.11 -8.71
C VAL A 172 10.73 -7.76 -8.36
N HIS A 173 11.37 -6.95 -9.19
CA HIS A 173 12.74 -6.50 -8.95
C HIS A 173 12.83 -5.63 -7.68
N SER A 174 13.89 -5.81 -6.89
CA SER A 174 14.08 -5.14 -5.59
C SER A 174 14.20 -3.61 -5.66
N ALA A 175 14.58 -3.08 -6.82
CA ALA A 175 14.63 -1.63 -7.07
C ALA A 175 13.26 -0.96 -7.15
N TRP A 176 12.17 -1.72 -7.25
CA TRP A 176 10.82 -1.17 -7.11
C TRP A 176 10.55 -0.78 -5.67
N ALA A 177 10.09 0.46 -5.49
CA ALA A 177 9.79 1.04 -4.20
C ALA A 177 8.49 1.85 -4.24
N LEU A 178 7.87 2.06 -3.08
CA LEU A 178 6.77 3.00 -2.93
C LEU A 178 7.26 4.44 -3.18
N PRO A 179 6.39 5.34 -3.67
CA PRO A 179 6.72 6.76 -3.74
C PRO A 179 7.05 7.27 -2.32
N GLY A 180 8.27 7.76 -2.15
CA GLY A 180 8.72 8.38 -0.90
C GLY A 180 8.82 9.89 -1.02
N TRP A 181 8.91 10.54 0.13
CA TRP A 181 9.23 11.97 0.21
C TRP A 181 10.72 12.19 -0.13
N PRO A 182 11.08 13.37 -0.66
CA PRO A 182 12.49 13.70 -0.86
C PRO A 182 13.28 13.54 0.45
N GLY A 183 14.37 12.77 0.43
CA GLY A 183 15.24 12.57 1.58
C GLY A 183 14.84 11.45 2.56
N THR A 184 13.70 10.78 2.35
CA THR A 184 13.37 9.57 3.13
C THR A 184 13.70 8.29 2.35
N PRO A 185 14.24 7.25 3.00
CA PRO A 185 14.39 5.95 2.39
C PRO A 185 13.04 5.47 1.87
N ARG A 186 12.97 5.11 0.58
CA ARG A 186 11.73 4.60 -0.01
C ARG A 186 11.48 3.19 0.51
N ALA A 187 10.24 2.93 0.93
CA ALA A 187 9.84 1.60 1.35
C ALA A 187 9.85 0.63 0.14
N SER A 188 10.37 -0.57 0.34
CA SER A 188 10.43 -1.60 -0.70
C SER A 188 9.03 -2.02 -1.16
N LEU A 189 8.81 -2.07 -2.48
CA LEU A 189 7.54 -2.50 -3.04
C LEU A 189 7.29 -3.99 -2.75
N VAL A 190 8.31 -4.84 -2.91
CA VAL A 190 8.16 -6.29 -2.71
C VAL A 190 7.80 -6.63 -1.26
N GLN A 191 8.39 -5.93 -0.28
CA GLN A 191 8.02 -6.09 1.13
C GLN A 191 6.59 -5.59 1.40
N THR A 192 6.17 -4.51 0.74
CA THR A 192 4.80 -3.98 0.87
C THR A 192 3.79 -4.97 0.30
N LEU A 193 4.07 -5.53 -0.88
CA LEU A 193 3.26 -6.59 -1.48
C LEU A 193 3.17 -7.78 -0.53
N ALA A 194 4.30 -8.27 -0.01
CA ALA A 194 4.32 -9.40 0.93
C ALA A 194 3.47 -9.15 2.17
N ARG A 195 3.62 -7.99 2.83
CA ARG A 195 2.81 -7.66 4.02
C ARG A 195 1.31 -7.56 3.70
N GLY A 196 0.95 -6.84 2.65
CA GLY A 196 -0.45 -6.66 2.26
C GLY A 196 -1.13 -7.96 1.87
N LEU A 197 -0.43 -8.82 1.13
CA LEU A 197 -0.93 -10.13 0.73
C LEU A 197 -1.05 -11.08 1.92
N LEU A 198 -0.07 -11.10 2.83
CA LEU A 198 -0.15 -11.89 4.06
C LEU A 198 -1.30 -11.45 4.96
N GLU A 199 -1.60 -10.16 5.01
CA GLU A 199 -2.73 -9.63 5.78
C GLU A 199 -4.07 -10.02 5.15
N GLY A 200 -4.21 -9.85 3.83
CA GLY A 200 -5.39 -10.34 3.10
C GLY A 200 -5.56 -11.85 3.23
N TRP A 201 -4.45 -12.59 3.26
CA TRP A 201 -4.41 -14.04 3.45
C TRP A 201 -4.86 -14.45 4.86
N ALA A 202 -4.40 -13.73 5.90
CA ALA A 202 -4.76 -14.00 7.29
C ALA A 202 -6.27 -13.83 7.53
N ASP A 203 -6.91 -12.91 6.80
CA ASP A 203 -8.34 -12.66 6.85
C ASP A 203 -9.15 -13.82 6.24
N VAL A 204 -8.69 -14.42 5.14
CA VAL A 204 -9.41 -15.53 4.47
C VAL A 204 -9.03 -16.92 4.96
N ARG A 205 -7.92 -17.07 5.69
CA ARG A 205 -7.41 -18.34 6.26
C ARG A 205 -7.30 -19.50 5.26
N ASP A 206 -7.18 -19.22 3.96
CA ASP A 206 -6.97 -20.23 2.93
C ASP A 206 -5.48 -20.61 2.92
N LEU A 207 -5.12 -21.71 3.58
CA LEU A 207 -3.73 -22.14 3.82
C LEU A 207 -2.96 -22.42 2.51
N ARG A 208 -2.43 -21.38 1.86
CA ARG A 208 -1.55 -21.47 0.69
C ARG A 208 -0.08 -21.32 1.11
N ASP A 209 0.64 -22.43 1.03
CA ASP A 209 2.09 -22.57 1.24
C ASP A 209 2.98 -21.52 0.51
N PRO A 210 2.79 -21.21 -0.80
CA PRO A 210 3.78 -20.43 -1.55
C PRO A 210 3.96 -18.98 -1.08
N LEU A 211 2.96 -18.38 -0.44
CA LEU A 211 3.02 -16.97 -0.03
C LEU A 211 3.96 -16.76 1.17
N VAL A 212 3.95 -17.67 2.14
CA VAL A 212 4.81 -17.59 3.32
C VAL A 212 6.28 -17.79 2.94
N THR A 213 6.55 -18.78 2.08
CA THR A 213 7.89 -19.08 1.56
C THR A 213 8.45 -17.90 0.77
N TRP A 214 7.69 -17.37 -0.18
CA TRP A 214 8.08 -16.18 -0.95
C TRP A 214 8.31 -14.96 -0.05
N ALA A 215 7.43 -14.72 0.92
CA ALA A 215 7.55 -13.56 1.81
C ALA A 215 8.86 -13.56 2.61
N VAL A 216 9.34 -14.73 3.04
CA VAL A 216 10.58 -14.86 3.83
C VAL A 216 11.82 -14.91 2.94
N HIS A 217 11.81 -15.74 1.90
CA HIS A 217 13.01 -15.99 1.09
C HIS A 217 13.28 -14.90 0.06
N ASP A 218 12.23 -14.39 -0.60
CA ASP A 218 12.39 -13.49 -1.75
C ASP A 218 12.05 -12.05 -1.38
N ALA A 219 10.94 -11.82 -0.66
CA ALA A 219 10.58 -10.48 -0.22
C ALA A 219 11.39 -10.00 1.01
N GLY A 220 12.10 -10.93 1.68
CA GLY A 220 13.01 -10.62 2.77
C GLY A 220 12.34 -10.20 4.09
N LEU A 221 11.08 -10.61 4.33
CA LEU A 221 10.45 -10.42 5.62
C LEU A 221 11.03 -11.40 6.66
N THR A 222 11.13 -10.95 7.90
CA THR A 222 11.50 -11.82 9.00
C THR A 222 10.36 -12.79 9.34
N ARG A 223 10.70 -13.98 9.83
CA ARG A 223 9.70 -14.94 10.35
C ARG A 223 8.82 -14.34 11.46
N THR A 224 9.37 -13.40 12.23
CA THR A 224 8.64 -12.67 13.28
C THR A 224 7.59 -11.74 12.67
N GLU A 225 7.92 -10.98 11.61
CA GLU A 225 6.94 -10.16 10.89
C GLU A 225 5.81 -11.01 10.31
N VAL A 226 6.14 -12.15 9.70
CA VAL A 226 5.11 -13.07 9.18
C VAL A 226 4.21 -13.59 10.29
N GLN A 227 4.77 -14.00 11.42
CA GLN A 227 3.99 -14.43 12.60
C GLN A 227 3.07 -13.32 13.12
N GLN A 228 3.56 -12.09 13.24
CA GLN A 228 2.78 -10.96 13.74
C GLN A 228 1.60 -10.63 12.81
N THR A 229 1.84 -10.63 11.49
CA THR A 229 0.80 -10.32 10.49
C THR A 229 -0.25 -11.44 10.41
N THR A 230 0.18 -12.69 10.44
CA THR A 230 -0.70 -13.84 10.16
C THR A 230 -1.27 -14.53 11.39
N SER A 231 -0.71 -14.25 12.57
CA SER A 231 -0.94 -15.01 13.81
C SER A 231 -0.61 -16.52 13.72
N VAL A 232 0.06 -16.97 12.65
CA VAL A 232 0.49 -18.37 12.49
C VAL A 232 1.68 -18.65 13.41
N SER A 233 1.67 -19.82 14.06
CA SER A 233 2.76 -20.18 14.97
C SER A 233 4.11 -20.26 14.26
N ARG A 234 5.18 -19.82 14.94
CA ARG A 234 6.56 -19.88 14.42
C ARG A 234 6.98 -21.29 14.04
N THR A 235 6.50 -22.30 14.77
CA THR A 235 6.75 -23.72 14.47
C THR A 235 6.12 -24.12 13.14
N THR A 236 4.89 -23.68 12.86
CA THR A 236 4.23 -23.91 11.56
C THR A 236 4.99 -23.22 10.44
N ILE A 237 5.40 -21.96 10.64
CA ILE A 237 6.19 -21.21 9.65
C ILE A 237 7.49 -21.96 9.33
N ASN A 238 8.24 -22.40 10.34
CA ASN A 238 9.48 -23.15 10.10
C ASN A 238 9.26 -24.42 9.28
N ARG A 239 8.19 -25.19 9.57
CA ARG A 239 7.86 -26.40 8.80
C ARG A 239 7.50 -26.12 7.34
N LEU A 240 6.89 -24.97 7.04
CA LEU A 240 6.60 -24.56 5.66
C LEU A 240 7.88 -24.18 4.92
N LEU A 241 8.83 -23.55 5.60
CA LEU A 241 10.11 -23.11 5.02
C LEU A 241 11.16 -24.23 4.88
N GLU A 242 10.95 -25.38 5.51
CA GLU A 242 11.85 -26.55 5.44
C GLU A 242 11.49 -27.53 4.31
N ARG A 243 10.39 -27.28 3.60
CA ARG A 243 9.92 -28.08 2.45
C ARG A 243 10.50 -27.56 1.14
#